data_AF-A0A087ALZ0-F1
#
_entry.id   AF-A0A087ALZ0-F1
#
_cell.length_a   1.000
_cell.length_b   1.000
_cell.length_c   1.000
_cell.angle_alpha   90.00
_cell.angle_beta   90.00
_cell.angle_gamma   90.00
#
_symmetry.space_group_name_H-M   'P 1'
#
loop_
_entity.id
_entity.type
_entity.pdbx_description
1 polymer ?
#
loop_
_entity_poly.entity_id
_entity_poly.type
_entity_poly.pdbx_seq_one_letter_code
_entity_poly.pdbx_strand_id
1 'polypeptide(L)'
;MAAVRAYVATKPKYRSAYYAGGYPDDGYGVCTDVVAFGMRDAGYDLRQLVADDIAAHPDWYGVEVPDADIDFRRVPNLDVYLAHNAISLTTDPQDTTQWKGGDIVVYENHIGVVSDRRNARNVPLLIHHSGATQRQYEEDVLASFPQRIVGHYRIS
;
A
#
# COMPACT_ATOMS: atom_id res chain seq x y z
N MET A 1 -3.34 7.98 -9.27
CA MET A 1 -3.30 6.81 -10.19
C MET A 1 -2.11 6.80 -11.14
N ALA A 2 -1.84 7.90 -11.86
CA ALA A 2 -0.75 7.95 -12.84
C ALA A 2 0.62 7.53 -12.28
N ALA A 3 1.00 8.02 -11.10
CA ALA A 3 2.30 7.69 -10.51
C ALA A 3 2.44 6.25 -10.00
N VAL A 4 1.38 5.68 -9.42
CA VAL A 4 1.39 4.26 -9.03
C VAL A 4 1.66 3.40 -10.27
N ARG A 5 1.02 3.72 -11.40
CA ARG A 5 1.28 3.06 -12.68
C ARG A 5 2.68 3.33 -13.22
N ALA A 6 3.20 4.56 -13.07
CA ALA A 6 4.55 4.92 -13.49
C ALA A 6 5.61 4.14 -12.71
N TYR A 7 5.45 4.00 -11.39
CA TYR A 7 6.33 3.19 -10.55
C TYR A 7 6.35 1.73 -11.01
N VAL A 8 5.19 1.07 -11.11
CA VAL A 8 5.16 -0.36 -11.52
C VAL A 8 5.57 -0.57 -12.98
N ALA A 9 5.49 0.45 -13.84
CA ALA A 9 6.01 0.41 -15.21
C ALA A 9 7.55 0.32 -15.27
N THR A 10 8.26 0.70 -14.20
CA THR A 10 9.71 0.46 -14.07
C THR A 10 10.05 -1.02 -13.87
N LYS A 11 9.04 -1.86 -13.59
CA LYS A 11 9.16 -3.30 -13.33
C LYS A 11 10.11 -3.63 -12.17
N PRO A 12 9.84 -3.11 -10.96
CA PRO A 12 10.69 -3.32 -9.80
C PRO A 12 10.75 -4.82 -9.45
N LYS A 13 11.94 -5.38 -9.31
CA LYS A 13 12.11 -6.78 -8.92
C LYS A 13 11.84 -6.95 -7.43
N TYR A 14 11.20 -8.05 -7.05
CA TYR A 14 10.94 -8.30 -5.64
C TYR A 14 12.23 -8.49 -4.86
N ARG A 15 12.44 -7.67 -3.83
CA ARG A 15 13.46 -7.89 -2.80
C ARG A 15 13.11 -7.12 -1.54
N SER A 16 12.99 -7.85 -0.44
CA SER A 16 12.95 -7.25 0.89
C SER A 16 14.36 -6.84 1.29
N ALA A 17 14.58 -5.54 1.45
CA ALA A 17 15.86 -4.95 1.82
C ALA A 17 15.64 -3.63 2.57
N TYR A 18 16.61 -3.27 3.41
CA TYR A 18 16.69 -1.97 4.05
C TYR A 18 17.34 -0.96 3.08
N TYR A 19 16.83 0.26 3.04
CA TYR A 19 17.40 1.36 2.26
C TYR A 19 17.57 2.56 3.18
N ALA A 20 18.79 3.08 3.29
CA ALA A 20 19.03 4.35 3.96
C ALA A 20 18.32 5.48 3.17
N GLY A 21 17.56 6.33 3.85
CA GLY A 21 16.63 7.28 3.24
C GLY A 21 15.27 6.68 2.84
N GLY A 22 15.08 5.39 3.07
CA GLY A 22 13.82 4.65 2.98
C GLY A 22 13.35 4.22 1.60
N TYR A 23 13.54 5.02 0.56
CA TYR A 23 13.02 4.71 -0.78
C TYR A 23 14.04 3.93 -1.63
N PRO A 24 13.66 2.80 -2.25
CA PRO A 24 14.54 2.09 -3.17
C PRO A 24 14.73 2.85 -4.48
N ASP A 25 15.95 2.87 -5.00
CA ASP A 25 16.33 3.50 -6.28
C ASP A 25 17.09 2.56 -7.23
N ASP A 26 17.23 1.29 -6.87
CA ASP A 26 18.07 0.32 -7.56
C ASP A 26 17.30 -0.74 -8.35
N GLY A 27 16.02 -0.45 -8.63
CA GLY A 27 15.13 -1.31 -9.42
C GLY A 27 14.53 -2.48 -8.63
N TYR A 28 14.58 -2.44 -7.30
CA TYR A 28 13.91 -3.39 -6.42
C TYR A 28 12.80 -2.76 -5.61
N GLY A 29 11.91 -3.58 -5.05
CA GLY A 29 10.88 -3.12 -4.13
C GLY A 29 10.00 -4.25 -3.60
N VAL A 30 9.01 -3.86 -2.81
CA VAL A 30 7.98 -4.73 -2.22
C VAL A 30 6.59 -4.08 -2.36
N CYS A 31 5.57 -4.67 -1.73
CA CYS A 31 4.18 -4.21 -1.79
C CYS A 31 3.98 -2.78 -1.26
N THR A 32 4.59 -2.45 -0.12
CA THR A 32 4.48 -1.13 0.51
C THR A 32 5.09 -0.02 -0.35
N ASP A 33 6.10 -0.32 -1.17
CA ASP A 33 6.70 0.66 -2.08
C ASP A 33 5.70 1.14 -3.16
N VAL A 34 4.75 0.30 -3.58
CA VAL A 34 3.67 0.70 -4.51
C VAL A 34 2.83 1.83 -3.91
N VAL A 35 2.51 1.73 -2.62
CA VAL A 35 1.77 2.75 -1.86
C VAL A 35 2.66 3.96 -1.61
N ALA A 36 3.91 3.76 -1.16
CA ALA A 36 4.82 4.83 -0.81
C ALA A 36 5.15 5.75 -2.00
N PHE A 37 5.40 5.20 -3.19
CA PHE A 37 5.61 6.01 -4.40
C PHE A 37 4.31 6.69 -4.87
N GLY A 38 3.15 6.06 -4.69
CA GLY A 38 1.85 6.67 -4.96
C GLY A 38 1.57 7.88 -4.07
N MET A 39 1.83 7.76 -2.77
CA MET A 39 1.67 8.83 -1.77
C MET A 39 2.66 9.97 -2.02
N ARG A 40 3.92 9.64 -2.31
CA ARG A 40 4.96 10.64 -2.58
C ARG A 40 4.63 11.54 -3.77
N ASP A 41 4.13 10.97 -4.86
CA ASP A 41 3.70 11.75 -6.03
C ASP A 41 2.46 12.62 -5.74
N ALA A 42 1.57 12.13 -4.88
CA ALA A 42 0.43 12.91 -4.39
C ALA A 42 0.82 14.02 -3.40
N GLY A 43 2.12 14.21 -3.11
CA GLY A 43 2.64 15.27 -2.24
C GLY A 43 2.76 14.87 -0.77
N TYR A 44 2.54 13.61 -0.43
CA TYR A 44 2.64 13.11 0.94
C TYR A 44 4.01 12.45 1.18
N ASP A 45 4.76 12.97 2.15
CA ASP A 45 5.96 12.30 2.67
C ASP A 45 5.55 11.20 3.64
N LEU A 46 5.17 10.03 3.10
CA LEU A 46 4.69 8.90 3.91
C LEU A 46 5.73 8.45 4.95
N ARG A 47 7.02 8.59 4.65
CA ARG A 47 8.11 8.31 5.59
C ARG A 47 8.01 9.20 6.82
N GLN A 48 7.89 10.52 6.62
CA GLN A 48 7.77 11.46 7.73
C GLN A 48 6.43 11.31 8.46
N LEU A 49 5.34 11.15 7.72
CA LEU A 49 3.99 11.04 8.29
C LEU A 49 3.83 9.83 9.23
N VAL A 50 4.36 8.67 8.83
CA VAL A 50 4.34 7.48 9.70
C VAL A 50 5.27 7.66 10.90
N ALA A 51 6.44 8.28 10.72
CA ALA A 51 7.34 8.56 11.83
C ALA A 51 6.72 9.50 12.88
N ASP A 52 6.01 10.53 12.42
CA ASP A 52 5.31 11.48 13.29
C ASP A 52 4.15 10.81 14.06
N ASP A 53 3.38 9.94 13.39
CA ASP A 53 2.28 9.20 14.03
C ASP A 53 2.80 8.19 15.07
N ILE A 54 3.89 7.46 14.76
CA ILE A 54 4.57 6.58 15.72
C ILE A 54 5.07 7.37 16.94
N ALA A 55 5.66 8.55 16.73
CA ALA A 55 6.15 9.38 17.83
C ALA A 55 5.00 9.90 18.73
N ALA A 56 3.85 10.20 18.14
CA ALA A 56 2.67 10.65 18.86
C ALA A 56 1.92 9.52 19.58
N HIS A 57 1.91 8.31 19.01
CA HIS A 57 1.11 7.17 19.46
C HIS A 57 1.90 5.86 19.55
N PRO A 58 3.04 5.80 20.25
CA PRO A 58 3.95 4.65 20.21
C PRO A 58 3.30 3.33 20.65
N ASP A 59 2.38 3.37 21.61
CA ASP A 59 1.70 2.18 22.15
C ASP A 59 0.79 1.45 21.14
N TRP A 60 0.47 2.09 20.01
CA TRP A 60 -0.41 1.52 18.99
C TRP A 60 0.38 0.74 17.94
N TYR A 61 1.71 0.89 17.97
CA TYR A 61 2.64 0.23 17.06
C TYR A 61 3.42 -0.86 17.78
N GLY A 62 3.64 -1.98 17.09
CA GLY A 62 4.53 -3.06 17.57
C GLY A 62 6.01 -2.75 17.34
N VAL A 63 6.45 -1.49 17.48
CA VAL A 63 7.80 -1.03 17.12
C VAL A 63 8.60 -0.73 18.40
N GLU A 64 9.63 -1.53 18.66
CA GLU A 64 10.50 -1.33 19.83
C GLU A 64 11.41 -0.11 19.70
N VAL A 65 12.01 0.07 18.51
CA VAL A 65 12.89 1.19 18.19
C VAL A 65 12.42 1.79 16.86
N PRO A 66 11.81 2.99 16.88
CA PRO A 66 11.40 3.67 15.66
C PRO A 66 12.56 3.92 14.72
N ASP A 67 12.33 3.66 13.44
CA ASP A 67 13.25 3.95 12.33
C ASP A 67 12.43 4.38 11.12
N ALA A 68 12.43 5.69 10.88
CA ALA A 68 11.71 6.31 9.78
C ALA A 68 12.07 5.72 8.40
N ASP A 69 13.28 5.19 8.20
CA ASP A 69 13.68 4.63 6.90
C ASP A 69 13.01 3.28 6.60
N ILE A 70 12.42 2.62 7.58
CA ILE A 70 11.81 1.29 7.40
C ILE A 70 10.37 1.19 7.92
N ASP A 71 9.95 2.04 8.86
CA ASP A 71 8.63 1.94 9.48
C ASP A 71 7.48 2.10 8.49
N PHE A 72 7.55 3.07 7.57
CA PHE A 72 6.55 3.25 6.52
C PHE A 72 6.54 2.13 5.46
N ARG A 73 7.51 1.21 5.52
CA ARG A 73 7.63 0.06 4.61
C ARG A 73 7.14 -1.24 5.25
N ARG A 74 6.56 -1.18 6.45
CA ARG A 74 5.94 -2.31 7.15
C ARG A 74 4.42 -2.25 7.02
N VAL A 75 3.81 -3.34 6.53
CA VAL A 75 2.35 -3.43 6.37
C VAL A 75 1.59 -3.16 7.68
N PRO A 76 1.96 -3.73 8.84
CA PRO A 76 1.25 -3.46 10.09
C PRO A 76 1.29 -1.98 10.50
N ASN A 77 2.41 -1.29 10.26
CA ASN A 77 2.53 0.13 10.60
C ASN A 77 1.67 0.99 9.66
N LEU A 78 1.64 0.68 8.36
CA LEU A 78 0.78 1.40 7.42
C LEU A 78 -0.70 1.19 7.73
N ASP A 79 -1.10 0.01 8.18
CA ASP A 79 -2.49 -0.26 8.57
C ASP A 79 -2.94 0.65 9.73
N VAL A 80 -2.11 0.74 10.79
CA VAL A 80 -2.34 1.64 11.94
C VAL A 80 -2.39 3.10 11.49
N TYR A 81 -1.37 3.56 10.76
CA TYR A 81 -1.30 4.94 10.27
C TYR A 81 -2.54 5.33 9.43
N LEU A 82 -2.94 4.46 8.50
CA LEU A 82 -4.10 4.71 7.64
C LEU A 82 -5.42 4.70 8.45
N ALA A 83 -5.54 3.83 9.46
CA ALA A 83 -6.70 3.82 10.33
C ALA A 83 -6.88 5.13 11.12
N HIS A 84 -5.79 5.83 11.46
CA HIS A 84 -5.85 7.12 12.15
C HIS A 84 -6.13 8.29 11.20
N ASN A 85 -5.46 8.27 10.04
CA ASN A 85 -5.27 9.46 9.22
C ASN A 85 -6.07 9.43 7.91
N ALA A 86 -6.80 8.35 7.63
CA ALA A 86 -7.60 8.20 6.43
C ALA A 86 -9.05 7.82 6.73
N ILE A 87 -9.91 7.93 5.72
CA ILE A 87 -11.30 7.51 5.81
C ILE A 87 -11.33 5.98 5.67
N SER A 88 -11.75 5.29 6.74
CA SER A 88 -12.02 3.85 6.71
C SER A 88 -13.33 3.55 5.97
N LEU A 89 -13.29 2.56 5.07
CA LEU A 89 -14.40 2.15 4.22
C LEU A 89 -14.74 0.67 4.43
N THR A 90 -15.80 0.18 3.78
CA THR A 90 -16.16 -1.25 3.82
C THR A 90 -15.03 -2.12 3.29
N THR A 91 -14.81 -3.25 3.96
CA THR A 91 -13.88 -4.30 3.50
C THR A 91 -14.58 -5.38 2.67
N ASP A 92 -15.88 -5.25 2.40
CA ASP A 92 -16.61 -6.13 1.50
C ASP A 92 -16.29 -5.80 0.02
N PRO A 93 -15.57 -6.68 -0.70
CA PRO A 93 -15.24 -6.44 -2.10
C PRO A 93 -16.44 -6.54 -3.05
N GLN A 94 -17.59 -7.05 -2.58
CA GLN A 94 -18.82 -7.11 -3.36
C GLN A 94 -19.57 -5.77 -3.40
N ASP A 95 -19.33 -4.87 -2.45
CA ASP A 95 -19.86 -3.50 -2.50
C ASP A 95 -19.02 -2.62 -3.42
N THR A 96 -19.01 -2.97 -4.72
CA THR A 96 -18.16 -2.37 -5.76
C THR A 96 -18.26 -0.85 -5.89
N THR A 97 -19.31 -0.23 -5.33
CA THR A 97 -19.56 1.22 -5.33
C THR A 97 -18.65 1.98 -4.37
N GLN A 98 -18.20 1.33 -3.30
CA GLN A 98 -17.36 1.96 -2.27
C GLN A 98 -15.88 2.03 -2.68
N TRP A 99 -15.45 1.11 -3.53
CA TRP A 99 -14.07 1.00 -4.01
C TRP A 99 -13.80 1.96 -5.16
N LYS A 100 -12.85 2.88 -5.02
CA LYS A 100 -12.44 3.83 -6.06
C LYS A 100 -10.96 3.70 -6.35
N GLY A 101 -10.59 3.98 -7.60
CA GLY A 101 -9.18 4.01 -7.99
C GLY A 101 -8.44 5.09 -7.17
N GLY A 102 -7.37 4.70 -6.49
CA GLY A 102 -6.70 5.58 -5.52
C GLY A 102 -6.77 5.08 -4.09
N ASP A 103 -7.81 4.33 -3.75
CA ASP A 103 -7.95 3.79 -2.40
C ASP A 103 -6.82 2.80 -2.10
N ILE A 104 -6.48 2.67 -0.82
CA ILE A 104 -5.46 1.72 -0.34
C ILE A 104 -6.19 0.56 0.32
N VAL A 105 -5.81 -0.66 -0.05
CA VAL A 105 -6.35 -1.88 0.55
C VAL A 105 -5.23 -2.63 1.28
N VAL A 106 -5.53 -3.03 2.50
CA VAL A 106 -4.64 -3.79 3.38
C VAL A 106 -5.21 -5.19 3.56
N TYR A 107 -4.36 -6.18 3.36
CA TYR A 107 -4.58 -7.58 3.68
C TYR A 107 -3.69 -7.95 4.87
N GLU A 108 -3.97 -9.09 5.52
CA GLU A 108 -3.27 -9.52 6.74
C GLU A 108 -1.73 -9.42 6.68
N ASN A 109 -1.10 -9.68 5.53
CA ASN A 109 0.35 -9.51 5.32
C ASN A 109 0.70 -8.88 3.97
N HIS A 110 -0.20 -8.09 3.38
CA HIS A 110 0.01 -7.50 2.06
C HIS A 110 -0.73 -6.18 1.91
N ILE A 111 -0.31 -5.32 1.00
CA ILE A 111 -0.96 -4.04 0.74
C ILE A 111 -0.93 -3.74 -0.76
N GLY A 112 -1.90 -2.96 -1.22
CA GLY A 112 -1.94 -2.50 -2.60
C GLY A 112 -2.83 -1.28 -2.78
N VAL A 113 -2.88 -0.81 -4.02
CA VAL A 113 -3.67 0.35 -4.43
C VAL A 113 -4.79 -0.14 -5.34
N VAL A 114 -6.02 0.26 -5.03
CA VAL A 114 -7.20 -0.03 -5.82
C VAL A 114 -7.07 0.66 -7.18
N SER A 115 -7.26 -0.10 -8.25
CA SER A 115 -7.18 0.41 -9.61
C SER A 115 -8.45 1.18 -10.00
N ASP A 116 -8.30 2.13 -10.91
CA ASP A 116 -9.40 2.74 -11.65
C ASP A 116 -9.95 1.83 -12.78
N ARG A 117 -9.22 0.77 -13.14
CA ARG A 117 -9.68 -0.27 -14.07
C ARG A 117 -10.43 -1.37 -13.33
N ARG A 118 -11.47 -1.91 -13.97
CA ARG A 118 -12.37 -2.92 -13.39
C ARG A 118 -12.53 -4.12 -14.31
N ASN A 119 -12.82 -5.28 -13.71
CA ASN A 119 -13.16 -6.49 -14.45
C ASN A 119 -14.62 -6.45 -14.96
N ALA A 120 -15.04 -7.51 -15.67
CA ALA A 120 -16.40 -7.62 -16.20
C ALA A 120 -17.52 -7.66 -15.13
N ARG A 121 -17.18 -7.92 -13.87
CA ARG A 121 -18.09 -7.89 -12.71
C ARG A 121 -18.07 -6.54 -11.98
N ASN A 122 -17.45 -5.52 -12.56
CA ASN A 122 -17.28 -4.19 -11.98
C ASN A 122 -16.44 -4.17 -10.68
N VAL A 123 -15.70 -5.23 -10.37
CA VAL A 123 -14.73 -5.24 -9.26
C VAL A 123 -13.45 -4.57 -9.75
N PRO A 124 -12.86 -3.62 -9.01
CA PRO A 124 -11.57 -3.04 -9.37
C PRO A 124 -10.44 -4.07 -9.40
N LEU A 125 -9.51 -3.86 -10.32
CA LEU A 125 -8.22 -4.54 -10.28
C LEU A 125 -7.41 -4.03 -9.09
N LEU A 126 -6.39 -4.80 -8.68
CA LEU A 126 -5.46 -4.43 -7.63
C LEU A 126 -4.11 -4.08 -8.26
N ILE A 127 -3.53 -2.92 -7.94
CA ILE A 127 -2.13 -2.61 -8.24
C ILE A 127 -1.26 -2.92 -7.02
N HIS A 128 -0.36 -3.90 -7.13
CA HIS A 128 0.44 -4.41 -6.02
C HIS A 128 1.72 -5.13 -6.49
N HIS A 129 2.63 -5.35 -5.55
CA HIS A 129 3.88 -6.09 -5.78
C HIS A 129 4.01 -7.25 -4.79
N SER A 130 3.72 -8.47 -5.23
CA SER A 130 3.50 -9.64 -4.36
C SER A 130 4.68 -10.62 -4.27
N GLY A 131 5.61 -10.62 -5.23
CA GLY A 131 6.73 -11.56 -5.18
C GLY A 131 7.51 -11.70 -6.49
N ALA A 132 8.61 -12.46 -6.45
CA ALA A 132 9.54 -12.62 -7.57
C ALA A 132 8.94 -13.33 -8.80
N THR A 133 7.85 -14.08 -8.63
CA THR A 133 7.17 -14.83 -9.70
C THR A 133 5.95 -14.10 -10.26
N GLN A 134 5.61 -12.92 -9.72
CA GLN A 134 4.49 -12.11 -10.18
C GLN A 134 4.71 -11.68 -11.64
N ARG A 135 3.68 -11.85 -12.48
CA ARG A 135 3.76 -11.56 -13.92
C ARG A 135 3.30 -10.15 -14.27
N GLN A 136 2.33 -9.63 -13.52
CA GLN A 136 1.68 -8.35 -13.74
C GLN A 136 1.51 -7.66 -12.40
N TYR A 137 1.72 -6.35 -12.33
CA TYR A 137 1.51 -5.59 -11.10
C TYR A 137 0.07 -5.14 -10.92
N GLU A 138 -0.75 -5.20 -11.98
CA GLU A 138 -2.17 -4.88 -11.93
C GLU A 138 -2.97 -6.15 -12.27
N GLU A 139 -3.63 -6.74 -11.27
CA GLU A 139 -4.23 -8.07 -11.37
C GLU A 139 -5.70 -8.09 -10.88
N ASP A 140 -6.51 -9.00 -11.43
CA ASP A 140 -7.90 -9.22 -10.99
C ASP A 140 -7.93 -10.11 -9.74
N VAL A 141 -7.40 -9.57 -8.64
CA VAL A 141 -7.21 -10.29 -7.39
C VAL A 141 -7.76 -9.56 -6.17
N LEU A 142 -8.35 -8.36 -6.32
CA LEU A 142 -8.82 -7.57 -5.17
C LEU A 142 -9.71 -8.39 -4.23
N ALA A 143 -10.69 -9.10 -4.78
CA ALA A 143 -11.63 -9.93 -4.04
C ALA A 143 -11.17 -11.37 -3.78
N SER A 144 -10.13 -11.85 -4.48
CA SER A 144 -9.70 -13.25 -4.48
C SER A 144 -8.25 -13.44 -4.05
N PHE A 145 -7.62 -12.39 -3.51
CA PHE A 145 -6.29 -12.48 -2.92
C PHE A 145 -6.35 -13.51 -1.77
N PRO A 146 -5.31 -14.36 -1.59
CA PRO A 146 -5.38 -15.48 -0.64
C PRO A 146 -5.51 -15.06 0.83
N GLN A 147 -5.20 -13.81 1.15
CA GLN A 147 -5.32 -13.25 2.48
C GLN A 147 -6.60 -12.43 2.60
N ARG A 148 -7.14 -12.35 3.82
CA ARG A 148 -8.34 -11.55 4.09
C ARG A 148 -8.02 -10.05 4.03
N ILE A 149 -8.96 -9.27 3.52
CA ILE A 149 -8.93 -7.80 3.60
C ILE A 149 -9.16 -7.40 5.06
N VAL A 150 -8.22 -6.64 5.62
CA VAL A 150 -8.29 -6.12 6.99
C VAL A 150 -8.51 -4.61 7.04
N GLY A 151 -8.19 -3.89 5.95
CA GLY A 151 -8.37 -2.45 5.86
C GLY A 151 -8.66 -1.99 4.43
N HIS A 152 -9.45 -0.93 4.32
CA HIS A 152 -9.75 -0.24 3.06
C HIS A 152 -9.87 1.26 3.37
N TYR A 153 -8.98 2.05 2.79
CA TYR A 153 -8.75 3.43 3.20
C TYR A 153 -8.74 4.39 2.03
N ARG A 154 -9.31 5.59 2.23
CA ARG A 154 -9.25 6.69 1.28
C ARG A 154 -8.60 7.91 1.92
N ILE A 155 -7.55 8.40 1.28
CA ILE A 155 -6.85 9.63 1.67
C ILE A 155 -7.72 10.85 1.31
N SER A 156 -7.79 11.85 2.20
CA SER A 156 -8.54 13.10 2.03
C SER A 156 -7.65 14.33 2.06
#